data_AF-A0A382N1P4-F1
#
_entry.id   AF-A0A382N1P4-F1
#
_cell.length_a   1.000
_cell.length_b   1.000
_cell.length_c   1.000
_cell.angle_alpha   90.00
_cell.angle_beta   90.00
_cell.angle_gamma   90.00
#
_symmetry.space_group_name_H-M   'P 1'
#
loop_
_entity.id
_entity.type
_entity.pdbx_description
1 polymer ?
#
loop_
_entity_poly.entity_id
_entity_poly.type
_entity_poly.pdbx_seq_one_letter_code
_entity_poly.pdbx_strand_id
1 'polypeptide(L)'
;MKLKTVRQKKASNKKRVLKNSNGHMKNIVNILPYKVKDISLSKLGRDKIGISEKEMPGLMSLRKKHAKSKPLKGFRLTGSLHMTIETAILIETLKDLGADVRWASCNIFSTQDEAAAAIAKTRTPVFAWKGETLEEYWECTLQALTFNGNLGPNLIVDDGGDATLLIHKGYELENYFNNHKKLPKITTEVEEELVIEKLLRKVHKLNPNHWHNIVPDIIGTSEETTTGVARLVQMEERGDLLFSAFNVNDSATKSKFDNLYGCRESLADGIKRATEIMLAGKTVVVCGYG
;
A
#
# COMPACT_ATOMS: atom_id res chain seq x y z
N MET A 1 0.09 23.26 -8.05
CA MET A 1 1.48 23.62 -7.69
C MET A 1 2.37 22.50 -8.19
N LYS A 2 3.24 22.72 -9.19
CA LYS A 2 4.07 21.64 -9.77
C LYS A 2 5.20 21.30 -8.80
N LEU A 3 5.13 20.14 -8.15
CA LEU A 3 6.27 19.56 -7.44
C LEU A 3 7.44 19.41 -8.43
N LYS A 4 8.55 20.06 -8.12
CA LYS A 4 9.74 20.09 -8.99
C LYS A 4 10.35 18.71 -8.97
N THR A 5 10.53 18.11 -10.15
CA THR A 5 11.31 16.89 -10.33
C THR A 5 12.75 17.17 -9.85
N VAL A 6 13.12 16.66 -8.68
CA VAL A 6 14.49 16.72 -8.19
C VAL A 6 15.34 15.85 -9.10
N ARG A 7 16.26 16.47 -9.84
CA ARG A 7 17.26 15.77 -10.65
C ARG A 7 18.06 14.83 -9.75
N GLN A 8 17.92 13.52 -9.98
CA GLN A 8 18.86 12.53 -9.45
C GLN A 8 20.28 12.95 -9.80
N LYS A 9 21.14 13.14 -8.78
CA LYS A 9 22.59 13.13 -8.98
C LYS A 9 22.92 11.76 -9.59
N LYS A 10 23.46 11.74 -10.81
CA LYS A 10 23.99 10.53 -11.45
C LYS A 10 25.02 9.91 -10.52
N ALA A 11 24.62 8.89 -9.77
CA ALA A 11 25.54 8.00 -9.11
C ALA A 11 26.33 7.29 -10.21
N SER A 12 27.65 7.45 -10.17
CA SER A 12 28.58 6.83 -11.12
C SER A 12 28.33 5.32 -11.17
N ASN A 13 28.11 4.83 -12.39
CA ASN A 13 27.86 3.43 -12.70
C ASN A 13 29.14 2.60 -12.48
N LYS A 14 29.51 2.35 -11.22
CA LYS A 14 30.44 1.28 -10.85
C LYS A 14 29.59 0.15 -10.28
N LYS A 15 29.44 -0.92 -11.06
CA LYS A 15 28.97 -2.23 -10.60
C LYS A 15 29.77 -2.63 -9.36
N ARG A 16 29.26 -2.30 -8.18
CA ARG A 16 29.77 -2.85 -6.93
C ARG A 16 29.02 -4.15 -6.74
N VAL A 17 29.54 -5.20 -7.38
CA VAL A 17 29.21 -6.57 -7.01
C VAL A 17 29.71 -6.73 -5.58
N LEU A 18 28.82 -6.50 -4.62
CA LEU A 18 29.03 -6.89 -3.23
C LEU A 18 29.10 -8.42 -3.25
N LYS A 19 30.33 -8.95 -3.22
CA LYS A 19 30.59 -10.35 -2.91
C LYS A 19 30.02 -10.59 -1.51
N ASN A 20 28.92 -11.35 -1.45
CA ASN A 20 28.37 -11.83 -0.18
C ASN A 20 29.41 -12.72 0.51
N SER A 21 29.80 -12.29 1.69
CA SER A 21 30.30 -13.18 2.74
C SER A 21 29.22 -14.21 3.06
N ASN A 22 29.64 -15.46 3.20
CA ASN A 22 28.81 -16.65 3.44
C ASN A 22 27.95 -16.55 4.71
N GLY A 23 26.74 -16.02 4.57
CA GLY A 23 25.64 -16.19 5.52
C GLY A 23 24.34 -16.24 4.73
N HIS A 24 23.61 -17.36 4.79
CA HIS A 24 22.27 -17.44 4.22
C HIS A 24 21.40 -16.34 4.85
N MET A 25 21.08 -15.28 4.10
CA MET A 25 20.13 -14.27 4.55
C MET A 25 18.80 -14.97 4.82
N LYS A 26 18.35 -14.92 6.08
CA LYS A 26 17.08 -15.54 6.48
C LYS A 26 15.94 -14.74 5.87
N ASN A 27 14.91 -15.45 5.42
CA ASN A 27 13.70 -14.80 4.93
C ASN A 27 13.03 -14.03 6.08
N ILE A 28 12.66 -12.77 5.82
CA ILE A 28 12.02 -11.92 6.84
C ILE A 28 10.55 -12.27 7.06
N VAL A 29 9.93 -12.90 6.06
CA VAL A 29 8.59 -13.48 6.12
C VAL A 29 8.59 -14.84 5.41
N ASN A 30 7.63 -15.70 5.75
CA ASN A 30 7.32 -16.85 4.89
C ASN A 30 6.45 -16.35 3.72
N ILE A 31 6.86 -16.54 2.47
CA ILE A 31 6.09 -16.06 1.32
C ILE A 31 4.82 -16.91 1.16
N LEU A 32 3.70 -16.31 1.57
CA LEU A 32 2.36 -16.88 1.42
C LEU A 32 1.79 -16.57 0.04
N PRO A 33 1.00 -17.49 -0.55
CA PRO A 33 0.28 -17.24 -1.80
C PRO A 33 -0.83 -16.20 -1.62
N TYR A 34 -1.51 -16.19 -0.47
CA TYR A 34 -2.49 -15.20 -0.01
C TYR A 34 -2.79 -15.44 1.48
N LYS A 35 -3.44 -14.49 2.14
CA LYS A 35 -4.08 -14.64 3.46
C LYS A 35 -5.36 -13.80 3.46
N VAL A 36 -6.51 -14.47 3.35
CA VAL A 36 -7.84 -13.85 3.28
C VAL A 36 -8.79 -14.62 4.21
N LYS A 37 -9.91 -14.01 4.59
CA LYS A 37 -10.85 -14.60 5.56
C LYS A 37 -11.44 -15.93 5.10
N ASP A 38 -11.99 -15.96 3.90
CA ASP A 38 -12.62 -17.15 3.33
C ASP A 38 -12.54 -17.15 1.79
N ILE A 39 -11.76 -18.07 1.25
CA ILE A 39 -11.57 -18.22 -0.21
C ILE A 39 -12.85 -18.70 -0.93
N SER A 40 -13.81 -19.28 -0.21
CA SER A 40 -15.08 -19.76 -0.78
C SER A 40 -15.92 -18.61 -1.35
N LEU A 41 -15.75 -17.39 -0.81
CA LEU A 41 -16.45 -16.17 -1.24
C LEU A 41 -16.04 -15.69 -2.65
N SER A 42 -15.03 -16.29 -3.25
CA SER A 42 -14.49 -15.91 -4.56
C SER A 42 -15.53 -15.82 -5.68
N LYS A 43 -16.56 -16.67 -5.68
CA LYS A 43 -17.65 -16.59 -6.66
C LYS A 43 -18.49 -15.32 -6.48
N LEU A 44 -18.91 -15.02 -5.25
CA LEU A 44 -19.66 -13.81 -4.94
C LEU A 44 -18.85 -12.56 -5.31
N GLY A 45 -17.56 -12.54 -4.97
CA GLY A 45 -16.68 -11.45 -5.35
C GLY A 45 -16.55 -11.29 -6.87
N ARG A 46 -16.42 -12.40 -7.62
CA ARG A 46 -16.39 -12.35 -9.09
C ARG A 46 -17.69 -11.80 -9.68
N ASP A 47 -18.84 -12.25 -9.16
CA ASP A 47 -20.15 -11.78 -9.61
C ASP A 47 -20.29 -10.26 -9.37
N LYS A 48 -19.85 -9.75 -8.22
CA LYS A 48 -19.83 -8.30 -7.91
C LYS A 48 -18.84 -7.52 -8.76
N ILE A 49 -17.62 -8.03 -8.97
CA ILE A 49 -16.62 -7.42 -9.86
C ILE A 49 -17.20 -7.24 -11.26
N GLY A 50 -17.86 -8.26 -11.82
CA GLY A 50 -18.45 -8.18 -13.16
C GLY A 50 -19.59 -7.15 -13.29
N ILE A 51 -20.26 -6.81 -12.19
CA ILE A 51 -21.22 -5.70 -12.15
C ILE A 51 -20.45 -4.37 -12.13
N SER A 52 -19.51 -4.20 -11.19
CA SER A 52 -18.77 -2.95 -11.01
C SER A 52 -17.86 -2.59 -12.17
N GLU A 53 -17.37 -3.55 -12.98
CA GLU A 53 -16.59 -3.25 -14.19
C GLU A 53 -17.34 -2.32 -15.16
N LYS A 54 -18.67 -2.41 -15.22
CA LYS A 54 -19.52 -1.55 -16.06
C LYS A 54 -19.54 -0.10 -15.58
N GLU A 55 -19.34 0.11 -14.28
CA GLU A 55 -19.30 1.42 -13.62
C GLU A 55 -17.87 2.01 -13.57
N MET A 56 -16.85 1.28 -14.06
CA MET A 56 -15.45 1.72 -14.08
C MET A 56 -14.87 1.88 -15.51
N PRO A 57 -15.50 2.68 -16.39
CA PRO A 57 -15.10 2.79 -17.80
C PRO A 57 -13.67 3.30 -18.01
N GLY A 58 -13.14 4.09 -17.07
CA GLY A 58 -11.75 4.56 -17.11
C GLY A 58 -10.74 3.42 -17.09
N LEU A 59 -10.86 2.50 -16.12
CA LEU A 59 -9.99 1.32 -16.02
C LEU A 59 -10.18 0.37 -17.20
N MET A 60 -11.43 0.15 -17.61
CA MET A 60 -11.73 -0.70 -18.77
C MET A 60 -11.10 -0.15 -20.07
N SER A 61 -11.14 1.16 -20.26
CA SER A 61 -10.47 1.83 -21.38
C SER A 61 -8.94 1.66 -21.34
N LEU A 62 -8.32 1.78 -20.15
CA LEU A 62 -6.89 1.54 -19.97
C LEU A 62 -6.51 0.11 -20.32
N ARG A 63 -7.27 -0.90 -19.88
CA ARG A 63 -7.06 -2.30 -20.26
C ARG A 63 -7.14 -2.47 -21.78
N LYS A 64 -8.20 -1.97 -22.41
CA LYS A 64 -8.38 -2.04 -23.88
C LYS A 64 -7.21 -1.42 -24.63
N LYS A 65 -6.68 -0.29 -24.15
CA LYS A 65 -5.61 0.46 -24.81
C LYS A 65 -4.23 -0.16 -24.60
N HIS A 66 -3.94 -0.66 -23.40
CA HIS A 66 -2.55 -0.97 -22.98
C HIS A 66 -2.30 -2.43 -22.57
N ALA A 67 -3.33 -3.29 -22.47
CA ALA A 67 -3.11 -4.68 -22.09
C ALA A 67 -2.24 -5.46 -23.09
N LYS A 68 -2.27 -5.10 -24.38
CA LYS A 68 -1.41 -5.74 -25.41
C LYS A 68 0.07 -5.35 -25.27
N SER A 69 0.36 -4.09 -24.94
CA SER A 69 1.72 -3.58 -24.81
C SER A 69 2.39 -3.96 -23.48
N LYS A 70 1.60 -4.39 -22.48
CA LYS A 70 2.06 -4.79 -21.15
C LYS A 70 3.10 -3.82 -20.56
N PRO A 71 2.78 -2.52 -20.42
CA PRO A 71 3.76 -1.50 -20.05
C PRO A 71 4.36 -1.69 -18.65
N LEU A 72 3.70 -2.47 -17.78
CA LEU A 72 4.18 -2.78 -16.43
C LEU A 72 4.94 -4.11 -16.35
N LYS A 73 5.22 -4.77 -17.48
CA LYS A 73 5.92 -6.06 -17.51
C LYS A 73 7.29 -5.96 -16.83
N GLY A 74 7.51 -6.84 -15.87
CA GLY A 74 8.78 -6.96 -15.14
C GLY A 74 8.88 -6.07 -13.90
N PHE A 75 7.89 -5.22 -13.64
CA PHE A 75 7.82 -4.46 -12.38
C PHE A 75 7.08 -5.25 -11.30
N ARG A 76 7.69 -5.27 -10.12
CA ARG A 76 7.05 -5.70 -8.87
C ARG A 76 6.27 -4.53 -8.30
N LEU A 77 4.97 -4.71 -8.06
CA LEU A 77 4.07 -3.66 -7.60
C LEU A 77 3.38 -4.09 -6.30
N THR A 78 3.56 -3.30 -5.25
CA THR A 78 2.81 -3.46 -4.00
C THR A 78 1.71 -2.41 -3.93
N GLY A 79 0.49 -2.84 -3.60
CA GLY A 79 -0.60 -1.94 -3.24
C GLY A 79 -0.95 -2.02 -1.76
N SER A 80 -1.24 -0.87 -1.17
CA SER A 80 -1.77 -0.66 0.18
C SER A 80 -2.94 0.30 0.10
N LEU A 81 -4.09 -0.22 -0.35
CA LEU A 81 -5.36 0.51 -0.50
C LEU A 81 -6.47 -0.37 0.07
N HIS A 82 -7.60 0.24 0.45
CA HIS A 82 -8.79 -0.49 0.87
C HIS A 82 -9.09 -1.66 -0.09
N MET A 83 -9.14 -2.90 0.42
CA MET A 83 -9.36 -4.09 -0.40
C MET A 83 -10.85 -4.29 -0.69
N THR A 84 -11.39 -3.49 -1.62
CA THR A 84 -12.80 -3.51 -2.06
C THR A 84 -12.98 -4.12 -3.45
N ILE A 85 -14.22 -4.20 -3.94
CA ILE A 85 -14.56 -4.60 -5.31
C ILE A 85 -13.93 -3.64 -6.35
N GLU A 86 -13.91 -2.34 -6.08
CA GLU A 86 -13.32 -1.33 -6.96
C GLU A 86 -11.79 -1.52 -7.04
N THR A 87 -11.16 -1.75 -5.89
CA THR A 87 -9.72 -2.07 -5.82
C THR A 87 -9.40 -3.40 -6.50
N ALA A 88 -10.28 -4.40 -6.43
CA ALA A 88 -10.11 -5.64 -7.17
C ALA A 88 -10.01 -5.39 -8.70
N ILE A 89 -10.83 -4.49 -9.24
CA ILE A 89 -10.77 -4.09 -10.66
C ILE A 89 -9.47 -3.32 -10.98
N LEU A 90 -8.97 -2.50 -10.06
CA LEU A 90 -7.66 -1.85 -10.18
C LEU A 90 -6.53 -2.89 -10.22
N ILE A 91 -6.51 -3.86 -9.29
CA ILE A 91 -5.51 -4.93 -9.22
C ILE A 91 -5.46 -5.72 -10.53
N GLU A 92 -6.62 -6.14 -11.02
CA GLU A 92 -6.71 -6.87 -12.30
C GLU A 92 -6.27 -6.01 -13.48
N THR A 93 -6.54 -4.70 -13.44
CA THR A 93 -6.01 -3.77 -14.45
C THR A 93 -4.49 -3.75 -14.44
N LEU A 94 -3.86 -3.61 -13.26
CA LEU A 94 -2.40 -3.59 -13.14
C LEU A 94 -1.77 -4.91 -13.62
N LYS A 95 -2.38 -6.05 -13.31
CA LYS A 95 -1.96 -7.35 -13.84
C LYS A 95 -2.17 -7.47 -15.35
N ASP A 96 -3.28 -6.99 -15.87
CA ASP A 96 -3.55 -6.94 -17.32
C ASP A 96 -2.55 -6.03 -18.03
N LEU A 97 -1.98 -5.04 -17.35
CA LEU A 97 -0.89 -4.22 -17.85
C LEU A 97 0.51 -4.83 -17.62
N GLY A 98 0.60 -6.01 -16.99
CA GLY A 98 1.82 -6.83 -16.91
C GLY A 98 2.57 -6.81 -15.59
N ALA A 99 2.07 -6.12 -14.56
CA ALA A 99 2.74 -6.04 -13.26
C ALA A 99 2.70 -7.38 -12.49
N ASP A 100 3.74 -7.64 -11.70
CA ASP A 100 3.72 -8.65 -10.62
C ASP A 100 3.19 -8.00 -9.35
N VAL A 101 1.92 -8.25 -9.01
CA VAL A 101 1.16 -7.49 -8.01
C VAL A 101 1.04 -8.26 -6.69
N ARG A 102 1.27 -7.57 -5.57
CA ARG A 102 0.95 -8.02 -4.21
C ARG A 102 0.16 -6.94 -3.49
N TRP A 103 -0.79 -7.32 -2.62
CA TRP A 103 -1.71 -6.35 -2.02
C TRP A 103 -1.98 -6.58 -0.54
N ALA A 104 -2.11 -5.49 0.21
CA ALA A 104 -2.69 -5.43 1.56
C ALA A 104 -3.74 -4.29 1.63
N SER A 105 -4.64 -4.36 2.60
CA SER A 105 -5.56 -3.25 2.90
C SER A 105 -4.81 -2.14 3.64
N CYS A 106 -5.25 -0.88 3.53
CA CYS A 106 -4.76 0.26 4.33
C CYS A 106 -5.66 0.56 5.55
N ASN A 107 -6.65 -0.30 5.84
CA ASN A 107 -7.48 -0.17 7.02
C ASN A 107 -8.06 -1.53 7.46
N ILE A 108 -8.09 -1.75 8.77
CA ILE A 108 -8.51 -3.01 9.41
C ILE A 108 -9.98 -3.37 9.16
N PHE A 109 -10.85 -2.43 8.79
CA PHE A 109 -12.29 -2.67 8.59
C PHE A 109 -12.76 -2.44 7.15
N SER A 110 -11.90 -1.96 6.25
CA SER A 110 -12.32 -1.59 4.90
C SER A 110 -12.43 -2.76 3.93
N THR A 111 -11.75 -3.88 4.22
CA THR A 111 -11.75 -5.05 3.33
C THR A 111 -13.17 -5.57 3.11
N GLN A 112 -13.50 -5.83 1.85
CA GLN A 112 -14.64 -6.65 1.45
C GLN A 112 -14.10 -8.06 1.20
N ASP A 113 -14.40 -8.98 2.11
CA ASP A 113 -13.79 -10.32 2.15
C ASP A 113 -14.01 -11.09 0.84
N GLU A 114 -15.15 -10.90 0.18
CA GLU A 114 -15.45 -11.49 -1.11
C GLU A 114 -14.57 -10.95 -2.25
N ALA A 115 -14.21 -9.66 -2.21
CA ALA A 115 -13.32 -9.06 -3.19
C ALA A 115 -11.90 -9.61 -3.03
N ALA A 116 -11.41 -9.66 -1.79
CA ALA A 116 -10.11 -10.25 -1.45
C ALA A 116 -10.05 -11.73 -1.90
N ALA A 117 -11.10 -12.52 -1.64
CA ALA A 117 -11.19 -13.91 -2.06
C ALA A 117 -11.19 -14.06 -3.60
N ALA A 118 -11.91 -13.22 -4.32
CA ALA A 118 -11.96 -13.26 -5.79
C ALA A 118 -10.58 -12.98 -6.40
N ILE A 119 -9.84 -12.01 -5.87
CA ILE A 119 -8.48 -11.71 -6.33
C ILE A 119 -7.50 -12.81 -5.95
N ALA A 120 -7.54 -13.30 -4.70
CA ALA A 120 -6.71 -14.42 -4.26
C ALA A 120 -6.90 -15.68 -5.13
N LYS A 121 -8.13 -15.96 -5.56
CA LYS A 121 -8.46 -17.09 -6.46
C LYS A 121 -7.75 -17.00 -7.82
N THR A 122 -7.43 -15.80 -8.30
CA THR A 122 -6.64 -15.58 -9.53
C THR A 122 -5.13 -15.82 -9.35
N ARG A 123 -4.71 -16.32 -8.17
CA ARG A 123 -3.32 -16.46 -7.74
C ARG A 123 -2.56 -15.13 -7.65
N THR A 124 -3.29 -14.04 -7.43
CA THR A 124 -2.69 -12.75 -7.07
C THR A 124 -2.57 -12.69 -5.56
N PRO A 125 -1.37 -12.47 -5.00
CA PRO A 125 -1.20 -12.37 -3.56
C PRO A 125 -1.96 -11.20 -2.94
N VAL A 126 -2.88 -11.53 -2.04
CA VAL A 126 -3.66 -10.59 -1.23
C VAL A 126 -3.55 -11.02 0.23
N PHE A 127 -3.25 -10.07 1.10
CA PHE A 127 -3.14 -10.24 2.55
C PHE A 127 -4.08 -9.22 3.18
N ALA A 128 -5.36 -9.57 3.28
CA ALA A 128 -6.39 -8.65 3.74
C ALA A 128 -7.65 -9.41 4.18
N TRP A 129 -8.24 -9.02 5.31
CA TRP A 129 -9.59 -9.38 5.71
C TRP A 129 -10.25 -8.28 6.54
N LYS A 130 -11.57 -8.32 6.67
CA LYS A 130 -12.32 -7.39 7.51
C LYS A 130 -12.18 -7.79 8.99
N GLY A 131 -11.76 -6.86 9.82
CA GLY A 131 -11.61 -7.03 11.27
C GLY A 131 -10.23 -7.55 11.67
N GLU A 132 -9.18 -7.14 10.98
CA GLU A 132 -7.79 -7.38 11.38
C GLU A 132 -7.48 -6.75 12.74
N THR A 133 -6.57 -7.36 13.52
CA THR A 133 -5.87 -6.64 14.59
C THR A 133 -4.78 -5.72 14.01
N LEU A 134 -4.26 -4.80 14.81
CA LEU A 134 -3.14 -3.94 14.38
C LEU A 134 -1.89 -4.75 14.03
N GLU A 135 -1.58 -5.82 14.78
CA GLU A 135 -0.47 -6.72 14.43
C GLU A 135 -0.68 -7.40 13.09
N GLU A 136 -1.90 -7.90 12.85
CA GLU A 136 -2.25 -8.56 11.60
C GLU A 136 -2.15 -7.59 10.42
N TYR A 137 -2.63 -6.36 10.58
CA TYR A 137 -2.54 -5.29 9.60
C TYR A 137 -1.10 -5.02 9.18
N TRP A 138 -0.21 -4.76 10.14
CA TRP A 138 1.20 -4.47 9.85
C TRP A 138 1.96 -5.70 9.33
N GLU A 139 1.59 -6.92 9.76
CA GLU A 139 2.12 -8.16 9.15
C GLU A 139 1.65 -8.33 7.70
N CYS A 140 0.40 -8.00 7.38
CA CYS A 140 -0.12 -7.98 6.01
C CYS A 140 0.63 -6.97 5.13
N THR A 141 0.87 -5.76 5.65
CA THR A 141 1.66 -4.72 4.96
C THR A 141 3.08 -5.21 4.66
N LEU A 142 3.77 -5.82 5.64
CA LEU A 142 5.11 -6.40 5.42
C LEU A 142 5.07 -7.55 4.39
N GLN A 143 4.05 -8.39 4.45
CA GLN A 143 3.85 -9.51 3.53
C GLN A 143 3.63 -9.03 2.08
N ALA A 144 2.89 -7.94 1.89
CA ALA A 144 2.65 -7.31 0.60
C ALA A 144 3.91 -6.62 0.04
N LEU A 145 4.74 -6.02 0.91
CA LEU A 145 6.02 -5.40 0.54
C LEU A 145 7.13 -6.41 0.22
N THR A 146 7.02 -7.65 0.69
CA THR A 146 8.08 -8.65 0.50
C THR A 146 7.79 -9.59 -0.67
N PHE A 147 8.63 -9.53 -1.69
CA PHE A 147 8.67 -10.44 -2.83
C PHE A 147 9.71 -11.56 -2.63
N ASN A 148 9.67 -12.55 -3.52
CA ASN A 148 10.59 -13.69 -3.50
C ASN A 148 12.07 -13.25 -3.43
N GLY A 149 12.85 -13.96 -2.60
CA GLY A 149 14.26 -13.63 -2.39
C GLY A 149 14.50 -12.41 -1.49
N ASN A 150 13.51 -12.00 -0.68
CA ASN A 150 13.52 -10.78 0.12
C ASN A 150 13.67 -9.50 -0.70
N LEU A 151 13.25 -9.54 -1.97
CA LEU A 151 13.15 -8.35 -2.81
C LEU A 151 11.96 -7.49 -2.36
N GLY A 152 12.07 -6.17 -2.54
CA GLY A 152 10.95 -5.25 -2.36
C GLY A 152 10.25 -4.91 -3.68
N PRO A 153 9.17 -4.10 -3.63
CA PRO A 153 8.52 -3.57 -4.82
C PRO A 153 9.46 -2.66 -5.62
N ASN A 154 9.16 -2.51 -6.91
CA ASN A 154 9.66 -1.39 -7.71
C ASN A 154 8.70 -0.21 -7.67
N LEU A 155 7.39 -0.48 -7.62
CA LEU A 155 6.32 0.51 -7.62
C LEU A 155 5.39 0.28 -6.43
N ILE A 156 4.96 1.37 -5.80
CA ILE A 156 4.02 1.34 -4.67
C ILE A 156 2.78 2.13 -5.06
N VAL A 157 1.61 1.58 -4.78
CA VAL A 157 0.35 2.33 -4.77
C VAL A 157 -0.09 2.37 -3.31
N ASP A 158 -0.17 3.56 -2.72
CA ASP A 158 -0.37 3.75 -1.29
C ASP A 158 -1.59 4.65 -1.05
N ASP A 159 -2.27 4.42 0.06
CA ASP A 159 -3.42 5.19 0.53
C ASP A 159 -3.26 5.38 2.04
N GLY A 160 -2.98 6.62 2.43
CA GLY A 160 -2.67 7.01 3.80
C GLY A 160 -1.17 6.96 4.11
N GLY A 161 -0.36 6.32 3.26
CA GLY A 161 1.09 6.35 3.32
C GLY A 161 1.73 5.31 4.26
N ASP A 162 1.01 4.27 4.67
CA ASP A 162 1.49 3.30 5.66
C ASP A 162 2.55 2.34 5.11
N ALA A 163 2.41 1.90 3.86
CA ALA A 163 3.45 1.10 3.21
C ALA A 163 4.74 1.91 3.05
N THR A 164 4.61 3.17 2.64
CA THR A 164 5.71 4.13 2.55
C THR A 164 6.33 4.37 3.93
N LEU A 165 5.53 4.57 4.97
CA LEU A 165 5.98 4.80 6.34
C LEU A 165 6.79 3.61 6.87
N LEU A 166 6.33 2.37 6.67
CA LEU A 166 7.04 1.18 7.14
C LEU A 166 8.45 1.08 6.53
N ILE A 167 8.57 1.38 5.23
CA ILE A 167 9.87 1.39 4.53
C ILE A 167 10.79 2.47 5.11
N HIS A 168 10.29 3.69 5.28
CA HIS A 168 11.09 4.80 5.81
C HIS A 168 11.53 4.54 7.25
N LYS A 169 10.62 4.06 8.11
CA LYS A 169 10.92 3.72 9.52
C LYS A 169 11.90 2.55 9.62
N GLY A 170 11.76 1.55 8.76
CA GLY A 170 12.70 0.44 8.67
C GLY A 170 14.11 0.90 8.27
N TYR A 171 14.21 1.75 7.26
CA TYR A 171 15.47 2.34 6.81
C TYR A 171 16.10 3.25 7.89
N GLU A 172 15.28 4.04 8.59
CA GLU A 172 15.68 4.86 9.75
C GLU A 172 16.29 4.00 10.87
N LEU A 173 15.60 2.90 11.24
CA LEU A 173 16.07 1.97 12.26
C LEU A 173 17.43 1.36 11.89
N GLU A 174 17.57 0.90 10.65
CA GLU A 174 18.82 0.31 10.14
C GLU A 174 19.96 1.34 10.12
N ASN A 175 19.70 2.60 9.74
CA ASN A 175 20.68 3.69 9.80
C ASN A 175 21.13 3.95 11.24
N TYR A 176 20.17 4.03 12.17
CA TYR A 176 20.48 4.24 13.58
C TYR A 176 21.38 3.11 14.10
N PHE A 177 21.03 1.86 13.81
CA PHE A 177 21.83 0.70 14.20
C PHE A 177 23.23 0.74 13.56
N ASN A 178 23.33 1.09 12.28
CA ASN A 178 24.60 1.18 11.57
C ASN A 178 25.54 2.22 12.20
N ASN A 179 25.00 3.35 12.68
CA ASN A 179 25.75 4.43 13.31
C ASN A 179 26.09 4.16 14.79
N HIS A 180 25.19 3.55 15.56
CA HIS A 180 25.33 3.43 17.02
C HIS A 180 25.64 2.01 17.50
N LYS A 181 25.55 1.00 16.62
CA LYS A 181 25.68 -0.44 16.92
C LYS A 181 24.73 -0.95 18.01
N LYS A 182 23.62 -0.24 18.21
CA LYS A 182 22.51 -0.59 19.12
C LYS A 182 21.21 -0.08 18.53
N LEU A 183 20.10 -0.72 18.88
CA LEU A 183 18.77 -0.24 18.52
C LEU A 183 18.34 0.93 19.44
N PRO A 184 17.53 1.88 18.95
CA PRO A 184 17.02 2.96 19.79
C PRO A 184 16.09 2.39 20.87
N LYS A 185 15.89 3.12 21.96
CA LYS A 185 14.86 2.78 22.95
C LYS A 185 13.49 3.12 22.37
N ILE A 186 12.48 2.29 22.67
CA ILE A 186 11.09 2.61 22.33
C ILE A 186 10.60 3.65 23.33
N THR A 187 10.07 4.77 22.84
CA THR A 187 9.60 5.90 23.67
C THR A 187 8.13 6.25 23.45
N THR A 188 7.48 5.65 22.45
CA THR A 188 6.06 5.89 22.17
C THR A 188 5.15 5.14 23.13
N GLU A 189 3.99 5.72 23.40
CA GLU A 189 2.89 5.11 24.15
C GLU A 189 1.70 4.77 23.23
N VAL A 190 1.78 5.11 21.94
CA VAL A 190 0.74 4.82 20.95
C VAL A 190 0.79 3.34 20.59
N GLU A 191 -0.32 2.63 20.77
CA GLU A 191 -0.44 1.18 20.57
C GLU A 191 0.05 0.75 19.18
N GLU A 192 -0.41 1.44 18.12
CA GLU A 192 -0.03 1.13 16.76
C GLU A 192 1.48 1.34 16.50
N GLU A 193 2.07 2.42 17.02
CA GLU A 193 3.50 2.67 16.89
C GLU A 193 4.33 1.60 17.62
N LEU A 194 3.84 1.07 18.75
CA LEU A 194 4.46 -0.06 19.44
C LEU A 194 4.44 -1.33 18.59
N VAL A 195 3.36 -1.58 17.85
CA VAL A 195 3.24 -2.71 16.91
C VAL A 195 4.29 -2.58 15.80
N ILE A 196 4.40 -1.39 15.19
CA ILE A 196 5.38 -1.10 14.14
C ILE A 196 6.82 -1.28 14.67
N GLU A 197 7.13 -0.72 15.85
CA GLU A 197 8.44 -0.86 16.49
C GLU A 197 8.82 -2.34 16.72
N LYS A 198 7.89 -3.13 17.25
CA LYS A 198 8.10 -4.58 17.45
C LYS A 198 8.33 -5.30 16.12
N LEU A 199 7.54 -4.98 15.10
CA LEU A 199 7.66 -5.57 13.77
C LEU A 199 9.02 -5.25 13.13
N LEU A 200 9.44 -3.98 13.13
CA LEU A 200 10.71 -3.57 12.55
C LEU A 200 11.91 -4.21 13.27
N ARG A 201 11.85 -4.37 14.60
CA ARG A 201 12.89 -5.08 15.37
C ARG A 201 12.92 -6.58 15.05
N LYS A 202 11.76 -7.20 14.82
CA LYS A 202 11.65 -8.59 14.34
C LYS A 202 12.30 -8.73 12.97
N VAL A 203 12.01 -7.83 12.02
CA VAL A 203 12.63 -7.79 10.69
C VAL A 203 14.15 -7.61 10.80
N HIS A 204 14.61 -6.61 11.55
CA HIS A 204 16.04 -6.34 11.74
C HIS A 204 16.81 -7.52 12.33
N LYS A 205 16.21 -8.27 13.28
CA LYS A 205 16.81 -9.49 13.84
C LYS A 205 17.00 -10.60 12.79
N LEU A 206 16.11 -10.68 11.81
CA LEU A 206 16.17 -11.68 10.74
C LEU A 206 17.10 -11.24 9.60
N ASN A 207 17.02 -9.98 9.21
CA ASN A 207 17.87 -9.36 8.20
C ASN A 207 18.10 -7.88 8.54
N PRO A 208 19.30 -7.51 9.04
CA PRO A 208 19.59 -6.16 9.53
C PRO A 208 19.80 -5.11 8.42
N ASN A 209 19.79 -5.52 7.15
CA ASN A 209 19.93 -4.60 6.00
C ASN A 209 18.78 -4.78 5.00
N HIS A 210 17.63 -5.32 5.43
CA HIS A 210 16.52 -5.56 4.53
C HIS A 210 16.07 -4.27 3.83
N TRP A 211 15.82 -3.20 4.59
CA TRP A 211 15.28 -1.97 4.05
C TRP A 211 16.31 -1.25 3.17
N HIS A 212 17.57 -1.20 3.59
CA HIS A 212 18.68 -0.70 2.77
C HIS A 212 18.84 -1.45 1.44
N ASN A 213 18.55 -2.75 1.41
CA ASN A 213 18.66 -3.55 0.20
C ASN A 213 17.51 -3.28 -0.79
N ILE A 214 16.29 -3.02 -0.31
CA ILE A 214 15.13 -2.85 -1.20
C ILE A 214 14.95 -1.41 -1.68
N VAL A 215 15.30 -0.40 -0.86
CA VAL A 215 15.08 1.02 -1.18
C VAL A 215 15.68 1.45 -2.52
N PRO A 216 16.93 1.07 -2.89
CA PRO A 216 17.51 1.46 -4.17
C PRO A 216 16.75 0.96 -5.42
N ASP A 217 15.94 -0.09 -5.28
CA ASP A 217 15.15 -0.69 -6.36
C ASP A 217 13.75 -0.07 -6.49
N ILE A 218 13.34 0.76 -5.52
CA ILE A 218 12.04 1.45 -5.53
C ILE A 218 12.13 2.67 -6.44
N ILE A 219 11.29 2.69 -7.48
CA ILE A 219 11.17 3.80 -8.42
C ILE A 219 10.33 4.92 -7.80
N GLY A 220 9.22 4.56 -7.15
CA GLY A 220 8.40 5.52 -6.44
C GLY A 220 7.07 4.97 -5.94
N THR A 221 6.35 5.84 -5.23
CA THR A 221 5.01 5.61 -4.72
C THR A 221 4.00 6.55 -5.39
N SER A 222 2.76 6.10 -5.59
CA SER A 222 1.63 6.94 -5.97
C SER A 222 0.63 6.96 -4.82
N GLU A 223 0.37 8.14 -4.27
CA GLU A 223 -0.41 8.31 -3.03
C GLU A 223 -1.81 8.85 -3.29
N GLU A 224 -2.80 8.15 -2.74
CA GLU A 224 -4.22 8.30 -3.02
C GLU A 224 -4.88 9.43 -2.21
N THR A 225 -4.53 9.59 -0.92
CA THR A 225 -5.26 10.48 -0.01
C THR A 225 -4.48 11.72 0.43
N THR A 226 -5.23 12.76 0.82
CA THR A 226 -4.69 13.99 1.40
C THR A 226 -3.76 13.74 2.59
N THR A 227 -4.09 12.77 3.46
CA THR A 227 -3.28 12.45 4.64
C THR A 227 -1.93 11.86 4.25
N GLY A 228 -1.91 10.89 3.33
CA GLY A 228 -0.65 10.33 2.86
C GLY A 228 0.19 11.37 2.11
N VAL A 229 -0.45 12.24 1.30
CA VAL A 229 0.25 13.36 0.64
C VAL A 229 0.88 14.30 1.66
N ALA A 230 0.18 14.64 2.74
CA ALA A 230 0.74 15.48 3.79
C ALA A 230 1.98 14.83 4.44
N ARG A 231 1.97 13.51 4.69
CA ARG A 231 3.14 12.76 5.17
C ARG A 231 4.31 12.83 4.18
N LEU A 232 4.04 12.68 2.88
CA LEU A 232 5.05 12.78 1.82
C LEU A 232 5.68 14.18 1.74
N VAL A 233 4.87 15.24 1.81
CA VAL A 233 5.35 16.63 1.83
C VAL A 233 6.23 16.88 3.05
N GLN A 234 5.82 16.43 4.24
CA GLN A 234 6.64 16.54 5.45
C GLN A 234 7.99 15.82 5.30
N MET A 235 8.01 14.63 4.68
CA MET A 235 9.26 13.90 4.41
C MET A 235 10.13 14.63 3.40
N GLU A 236 9.55 15.23 2.35
CA GLU A 236 10.28 16.02 1.36
C GLU A 236 10.89 17.29 1.97
N GLU A 237 10.12 18.03 2.78
CA GLU A 237 10.57 19.25 3.47
C GLU A 237 11.73 18.98 4.44
N ARG A 238 11.73 17.82 5.12
CA ARG A 238 12.84 17.38 5.98
C ARG A 238 14.04 16.81 5.20
N GLY A 239 13.86 16.49 3.92
CA GLY A 239 14.88 15.83 3.10
C GLY A 239 15.03 14.33 3.37
N ASP A 240 14.03 13.71 3.99
CA ASP A 240 14.02 12.30 4.39
C ASP A 240 13.37 11.37 3.35
N LEU A 241 12.67 11.93 2.35
CA LEU A 241 11.94 11.15 1.35
C LEU A 241 12.92 10.30 0.50
N LEU A 242 12.80 8.97 0.62
CA LEU A 242 13.78 8.01 0.06
C LEU A 242 13.64 7.78 -1.45
N PHE A 243 12.43 7.94 -1.99
CA PHE A 243 12.12 7.68 -3.40
C PHE A 243 11.03 8.64 -3.91
N SER A 244 10.86 8.69 -5.23
CA SER A 244 9.91 9.63 -5.84
C SER A 244 8.47 9.34 -5.41
N ALA A 245 7.68 10.38 -5.24
CA ALA A 245 6.26 10.26 -4.90
C ALA A 245 5.40 11.02 -5.92
N PHE A 246 4.29 10.41 -6.32
CA PHE A 246 3.29 11.02 -7.19
C PHE A 246 2.00 11.25 -6.38
N ASN A 247 1.62 12.52 -6.25
CA ASN A 247 0.39 12.93 -5.61
C ASN A 247 -0.79 12.68 -6.56
N VAL A 248 -1.52 11.58 -6.35
CA VAL A 248 -2.72 11.25 -7.12
C VAL A 248 -3.90 12.10 -6.62
N ASN A 249 -3.98 12.32 -5.30
CA ASN A 249 -5.07 13.03 -4.63
C ASN A 249 -5.39 14.39 -5.29
N ASP A 250 -4.37 15.19 -5.57
CA ASP A 250 -4.54 16.56 -6.08
C ASP A 250 -4.84 16.61 -7.59
N SER A 251 -4.99 15.46 -8.24
CA SER A 251 -5.61 15.41 -9.56
C SER A 251 -7.04 15.96 -9.45
N ALA A 252 -7.43 16.84 -10.37
CA ALA A 252 -8.78 17.44 -10.36
C ALA A 252 -9.89 16.38 -10.40
N THR A 253 -9.66 15.30 -11.15
CA THR A 253 -10.58 14.15 -11.26
C THR A 253 -10.56 13.21 -10.05
N LYS A 254 -9.70 13.46 -9.05
CA LYS A 254 -9.66 12.74 -7.76
C LYS A 254 -10.27 13.66 -6.70
N SER A 255 -9.52 14.65 -6.22
CA SER A 255 -9.96 15.57 -5.16
C SER A 255 -11.35 16.20 -5.35
N LYS A 256 -11.75 16.57 -6.57
CA LYS A 256 -13.05 17.22 -6.82
C LYS A 256 -14.19 16.25 -7.17
N PHE A 257 -13.90 14.96 -7.28
CA PHE A 257 -14.90 13.94 -7.56
C PHE A 257 -14.99 12.93 -6.42
N ASP A 258 -13.91 12.22 -6.16
CA ASP A 258 -13.83 11.18 -5.13
C ASP A 258 -14.10 11.76 -3.73
N ASN A 259 -13.27 12.71 -3.27
CA ASN A 259 -13.40 13.24 -1.91
C ASN A 259 -14.75 13.93 -1.68
N LEU A 260 -15.33 14.55 -2.71
CA LEU A 260 -16.58 15.31 -2.61
C LEU A 260 -17.81 14.43 -2.82
N TYR A 261 -17.95 13.84 -4.01
CA TYR A 261 -19.14 13.07 -4.38
C TYR A 261 -19.11 11.66 -3.83
N GLY A 262 -17.93 11.06 -3.66
CA GLY A 262 -17.76 9.78 -2.97
C GLY A 262 -18.22 9.88 -1.52
N CYS A 263 -17.70 10.84 -0.75
CA CYS A 263 -18.15 11.07 0.64
C CYS A 263 -19.62 11.44 0.74
N ARG A 264 -20.17 12.21 -0.22
CA ARG A 264 -21.60 12.55 -0.24
C ARG A 264 -22.50 11.31 -0.28
N GLU A 265 -22.08 10.25 -0.97
CA GLU A 265 -22.79 8.98 -1.04
C GLU A 265 -22.47 8.10 0.18
N SER A 266 -21.19 7.82 0.41
CA SER A 266 -20.74 6.80 1.35
C SER A 266 -20.91 7.18 2.82
N LEU A 267 -20.87 8.48 3.17
CA LEU A 267 -21.13 8.94 4.54
C LEU A 267 -22.57 8.59 4.96
N ALA A 268 -23.54 8.91 4.11
CA ALA A 268 -24.95 8.65 4.40
C ALA A 268 -25.22 7.14 4.46
N ASP A 269 -24.63 6.37 3.55
CA ASP A 269 -24.73 4.90 3.55
C ASP A 269 -24.15 4.29 4.83
N GLY A 270 -22.94 4.70 5.23
CA GLY A 270 -22.27 4.22 6.44
C GLY A 270 -23.09 4.46 7.72
N ILE A 271 -23.60 5.69 7.91
CA ILE A 271 -24.44 6.02 9.07
C ILE A 271 -25.69 5.15 9.10
N LYS A 272 -26.38 5.02 7.96
CA LYS A 272 -27.62 4.24 7.86
C LYS A 272 -27.39 2.76 8.15
N ARG A 273 -26.36 2.15 7.58
CA ARG A 273 -26.05 0.73 7.82
C ARG A 273 -25.63 0.46 9.27
N ALA A 274 -24.93 1.41 9.89
CA ALA A 274 -24.40 1.22 11.25
C ALA A 274 -25.45 1.45 12.35
N THR A 275 -26.42 2.33 12.11
CA THR A 275 -27.28 2.83 13.19
C THR A 275 -28.78 2.75 12.90
N GLU A 276 -29.17 2.53 11.64
CA GLU A 276 -30.57 2.51 11.17
C GLU A 276 -31.37 3.80 11.47
N ILE A 277 -30.72 4.90 11.88
CA ILE A 277 -31.41 6.13 12.28
C ILE A 277 -31.99 6.88 11.08
N MET A 278 -33.14 7.54 11.31
CA MET A 278 -33.66 8.56 10.40
C MET A 278 -32.86 9.86 10.55
N LEU A 279 -32.06 10.18 9.53
CA LEU A 279 -31.28 11.43 9.44
C LEU A 279 -32.16 12.68 9.29
N ALA A 280 -33.32 12.56 8.65
CA ALA A 280 -34.21 13.70 8.45
C ALA A 280 -34.66 14.31 9.79
N GLY A 281 -34.62 15.63 9.88
CA GLY A 281 -34.95 16.40 11.08
C GLY A 281 -33.90 16.36 12.19
N LYS A 282 -32.72 15.74 11.97
CA LYS A 282 -31.61 15.75 12.93
C LYS A 282 -30.69 16.94 12.70
N THR A 283 -30.11 17.46 13.77
CA THR A 283 -28.95 18.36 13.70
C THR A 283 -27.70 17.52 13.53
N VAL A 284 -26.99 17.73 12.41
CA VAL A 284 -25.73 17.06 12.10
C VAL A 284 -24.60 18.08 12.18
N VAL A 285 -23.55 17.77 12.95
CA VAL A 285 -22.34 18.59 13.03
C VAL A 285 -21.30 18.00 12.09
N VAL A 286 -20.77 18.82 11.18
CA VAL A 286 -19.69 18.44 10.27
C VAL A 286 -18.44 19.25 10.64
N CYS A 287 -17.41 18.56 11.14
CA CYS A 287 -16.14 19.17 11.54
C CYS A 287 -15.16 19.18 10.38
N GLY A 288 -14.98 20.34 9.73
CA GLY A 288 -14.19 20.50 8.51
C GLY A 288 -15.06 20.65 7.27
N TYR A 289 -14.67 21.54 6.34
CA TYR A 289 -15.46 21.90 5.14
C TYR A 289 -14.59 21.92 3.87
N GLY A 290 -13.60 21.02 3.84
CA GLY A 290 -12.67 20.81 2.72
C GLY A 290 -13.23 19.89 1.65
#